data_AF-A0A929Y4N6-F1
#
_entry.id   AF-A0A929Y4N6-F1
#
_cell.length_a   1.000
_cell.length_b   1.000
_cell.length_c   1.000
_cell.angle_alpha   90.00
_cell.angle_beta   90.00
_cell.angle_gamma   90.00
#
_symmetry.space_group_name_H-M   'P 1'
#
loop_
_entity.id
_entity.type
_entity.pdbx_description
1 polymer ?
#
loop_
_entity_poly.entity_id
_entity_poly.type
_entity_poly.pdbx_seq_one_letter_code
_entity_poly.pdbx_strand_id
1 'polypeptide(L)' 'SDGVVVFGEVGLGGEIRTVSQAERRIAEAKKLGFTNALAPKNSSKDSFVTAVRDLREALIKYLQ' A
#
# COMPACT_ATOMS: atom_id res chain seq x y z
N SER A 1 -0.65 15.20 -9.02
CA SER A 1 0.30 15.07 -7.89
C SER A 1 0.61 13.60 -7.75
N ASP A 2 1.72 13.17 -8.35
CA ASP A 2 2.18 11.78 -8.34
C ASP A 2 2.44 11.35 -6.89
N GLY A 3 1.85 10.32 -6.33
CA GLY A 3 0.92 9.31 -6.80
C GLY A 3 1.00 8.26 -5.68
N VAL A 4 -0.11 7.94 -5.04
CA VAL A 4 -0.10 6.89 -4.02
C VAL A 4 -0.29 5.57 -4.75
N VAL A 5 0.58 4.60 -4.49
CA VAL A 5 0.37 3.24 -4.97
C VAL A 5 -0.28 2.43 -3.86
N VAL A 6 -1.21 1.55 -4.21
CA VAL A 6 -1.79 0.58 -3.28
C VAL A 6 -1.43 -0.81 -3.76
N PHE A 7 -0.94 -1.68 -2.88
CA PHE A 7 -0.70 -3.07 -3.23
C PHE A 7 -1.11 -4.00 -2.09
N GLY A 8 -1.59 -5.19 -2.48
CA GLY A 8 -2.11 -6.21 -1.57
C GLY A 8 -3.11 -7.08 -2.31
N GLU A 9 -3.48 -8.21 -1.72
CA GLU A 9 -4.62 -8.99 -2.18
C GLU A 9 -5.90 -8.43 -1.57
N VAL A 10 -6.92 -8.23 -2.39
CA VAL A 10 -8.22 -7.72 -1.93
C VAL A 10 -9.18 -8.88 -1.77
N GLY A 11 -9.70 -9.07 -0.56
CA GLY A 11 -10.80 -9.99 -0.30
C GLY A 11 -12.15 -9.38 -0.67
N LEU A 12 -13.16 -10.23 -0.86
CA LEU A 12 -14.52 -9.78 -1.17
C LEU A 12 -15.15 -8.94 -0.04
N GLY A 13 -14.70 -9.11 1.20
CA GLY A 13 -15.08 -8.27 2.35
C GLY A 13 -14.38 -6.91 2.36
N GLY A 14 -13.51 -6.63 1.39
CA GLY A 14 -12.73 -5.40 1.29
C GLY A 14 -11.45 -5.41 2.13
N GLU A 15 -11.11 -6.52 2.79
CA GLU A 15 -9.85 -6.66 3.52
C GLU A 15 -8.65 -6.69 2.56
N ILE A 16 -7.54 -6.09 3.00
CA ILE A 16 -6.28 -6.08 2.26
C ILE A 16 -5.32 -7.06 2.94
N ARG A 17 -4.88 -8.08 2.19
CA ARG A 17 -4.01 -9.18 2.65
C ARG A 17 -2.58 -9.05 2.14
N THR A 18 -1.64 -9.51 2.96
CA THR A 18 -0.20 -9.52 2.66
C THR A 18 0.12 -10.26 1.37
N VAL A 19 1.00 -9.67 0.58
CA VAL A 19 1.56 -10.28 -0.63
C VAL A 19 3.02 -10.64 -0.43
N SER A 20 3.50 -11.61 -1.21
CA SER A 20 4.93 -11.91 -1.26
C SER A 20 5.73 -10.75 -1.88
N GLN A 21 7.01 -10.67 -1.50
CA GLN A 21 7.99 -9.72 -2.05
C GLN A 21 7.58 -8.24 -1.89
N ALA A 22 7.02 -7.86 -0.75
CA ALA A 22 6.60 -6.48 -0.49
C ALA A 22 7.74 -5.46 -0.64
N GLU A 23 8.96 -5.77 -0.19
CA GLU A 23 10.13 -4.89 -0.33
C GLU A 23 10.48 -4.60 -1.80
N ARG A 24 10.37 -5.61 -2.68
CA ARG A 24 10.60 -5.43 -4.12
C ARG A 24 9.59 -4.47 -4.74
N ARG A 25 8.31 -4.63 -4.36
CA ARG A 25 7.21 -3.75 -4.84
C ARG A 25 7.42 -2.31 -4.37
N ILE A 26 7.89 -2.12 -3.13
CA ILE A 26 8.24 -0.80 -2.58
C ILE A 26 9.40 -0.18 -3.37
N ALA A 27 10.44 -0.95 -3.68
CA ALA A 27 11.58 -0.47 -4.47
C ALA A 27 11.15 -0.06 -5.89
N GLU A 28 10.31 -0.85 -6.54
CA GLU A 28 9.72 -0.52 -7.84
C GLU A 28 8.85 0.73 -7.77
N ALA A 29 8.04 0.87 -6.71
CA ALA A 29 7.20 2.04 -6.51
C ALA A 29 8.03 3.33 -6.37
N LYS A 30 9.10 3.29 -5.57
CA LYS A 30 10.05 4.41 -5.44
C LYS A 30 10.70 4.74 -6.78
N LYS A 31 11.10 3.74 -7.56
CA LYS A 31 11.72 3.93 -8.89
C LYS A 31 10.77 4.57 -9.90
N LEU A 32 9.48 4.26 -9.83
CA LEU A 32 8.44 4.83 -10.69
C LEU A 32 8.03 6.26 -10.29
N GLY A 33 8.59 6.80 -9.21
CA GLY A 33 8.31 8.17 -8.76
C GLY A 33 7.06 8.31 -7.89
N PHE A 34 6.51 7.20 -7.37
CA PHE A 34 5.44 7.29 -6.37
C PHE A 34 5.99 7.89 -5.06
N THR A 35 5.13 8.57 -4.33
CA THR A 35 5.49 9.31 -3.11
C THR A 35 5.10 8.59 -1.83
N ASN A 36 4.18 7.63 -1.90
CA ASN A 36 3.74 6.80 -0.78
C ASN A 36 3.15 5.48 -1.30
N ALA A 37 3.21 4.44 -0.48
CA ALA A 37 2.55 3.16 -0.72
C ALA A 37 1.57 2.82 0.40
N LEU A 38 0.32 2.47 0.06
CA LEU A 38 -0.61 1.84 0.99
C LEU A 38 -0.47 0.32 0.86
N ALA A 39 -0.23 -0.34 2.00
CA ALA A 39 0.00 -1.79 2.01
C ALA A 39 -0.58 -2.44 3.27
N PRO A 40 -0.86 -3.75 3.25
CA PRO A 40 -1.32 -4.50 4.41
C PRO A 40 -0.38 -4.36 5.61
N LYS A 41 -0.93 -4.40 6.82
CA LYS A 41 -0.15 -4.39 8.07
C LYS A 41 0.90 -5.51 8.03
N ASN A 42 2.16 -5.18 8.33
CA ASN A 42 3.36 -6.04 8.26
C ASN A 42 4.00 -6.21 6.87
N SER A 43 3.60 -5.44 5.85
CA SER A 43 4.26 -5.50 4.53
C SER A 43 5.70 -4.97 4.54
N SER A 44 6.01 -3.96 5.36
CA SER A 44 7.37 -3.43 5.54
C SER A 44 7.45 -2.52 6.77
N LYS A 45 8.66 -2.25 7.25
CA LYS A 45 8.97 -1.19 8.24
C LYS A 45 9.41 0.14 7.60
N ASP A 46 9.38 0.22 6.27
CA ASP A 46 9.77 1.41 5.50
C ASP A 46 8.79 2.56 5.74
N SER A 47 9.30 3.77 5.99
CA SER A 47 8.48 4.97 6.18
C SER A 47 7.72 5.42 4.93
N PHE A 48 8.09 4.89 3.76
CA PHE A 48 7.36 5.03 2.51
C PHE A 48 6.03 4.26 2.50
N VAL A 49 5.78 3.40 3.49
CA VAL A 49 4.60 2.53 3.53
C VAL A 49 3.66 2.94 4.66
N THR A 50 2.43 3.24 4.28
CA THR A 50 1.31 3.42 5.21
C THR A 50 0.52 2.13 5.31
N ALA A 51 0.45 1.55 6.51
CA ALA A 51 -0.33 0.35 6.75
C ALA A 51 -1.84 0.61 6.62
N VAL A 52 -2.54 -0.27 5.92
CA VAL A 52 -4.01 -0.29 5.80
C VAL A 52 -4.53 -1.70 6.02
N ARG A 53 -5.73 -1.83 6.62
CA ARG A 53 -6.40 -3.13 6.83
C ARG A 53 -7.46 -3.45 5.78
N ASP A 54 -8.07 -2.43 5.19
CA ASP A 54 -9.18 -2.58 4.26
C ASP A 54 -9.23 -1.43 3.23
N LEU A 55 -10.01 -1.62 2.16
CA LEU A 55 -10.18 -0.62 1.10
C LEU A 55 -10.78 0.68 1.61
N ARG A 56 -11.66 0.63 2.61
CA ARG A 56 -12.28 1.84 3.18
C ARG A 56 -11.20 2.72 3.82
N GLU A 57 -10.33 2.14 4.63
CA GLU A 57 -9.21 2.85 5.24
C GLU A 57 -8.26 3.39 4.18
N ALA A 58 -7.95 2.60 3.14
CA ALA A 58 -7.08 3.04 2.05
C ALA A 58 -7.64 4.27 1.32
N LEU A 59 -8.95 4.27 1.02
CA LEU A 59 -9.62 5.40 0.37
C LEU A 59 -9.68 6.63 1.27
N ILE A 60 -10.02 6.47 2.56
CA ILE A 60 -10.06 7.60 3.51
C ILE A 60 -8.68 8.24 3.64
N LYS A 61 -7.62 7.45 3.77
CA LYS A 61 -6.25 7.96 3.87
C LYS A 61 -5.72 8.61 2.59
N TYR A 62 -6.32 8.31 1.44
CA TYR A 62 -5.92 8.89 0.16
C TYR A 62 -6.70 10.17 -0.18
N LEU A 63 -7.99 10.22 0.15
CA LEU A 63 -8.89 11.31 -0.25
C LEU A 63 -8.97 12.47 0.77
N GLN A 64 -8.43 12.29 1.97
CA GLN A 64 -8.29 13.32 2.99
C GLN A 64 -6.84 13.79 3.08
#